data_AF-A0A7W0YQZ2-F1
#
_entry.id   AF-A0A7W0YQZ2-F1
#
_cell.length_a   1.000
_cell.length_b   1.000
_cell.length_c   1.000
_cell.angle_alpha   90.00
_cell.angle_beta   90.00
_cell.angle_gamma   90.00
#
_symmetry.space_group_name_H-M   'P 1'
#
loop_
_entity.id
_entity.type
_entity.pdbx_description
1 polymer ?
#
loop_
_entity_poly.entity_id
_entity_poly.type
_entity_poly.pdbx_seq_one_letter_code
_entity_poly.pdbx_strand_id
1 'polypeptide(L)'
;MSGFRFFEEYTDEARAESTGNVIAVQLGLGSFVQPGRICFQAVCAPAEARIPNSVVTTTYFNVEYLGKNCRRVSEARARFIHPRLFEYLDLLS
;
A
#
# COMPACT_ATOMS: atom_id res chain seq x y z
N MET A 1 -0.55 0.97 -14.70
CA MET A 1 -1.81 1.62 -14.24
C MET A 1 -1.58 3.11 -13.92
N SER A 2 -2.23 4.03 -14.62
CA SER A 2 -2.16 5.47 -14.31
C SER A 2 -3.13 5.83 -13.19
N GLY A 3 -2.63 6.06 -11.97
CA GLY A 3 -3.48 6.50 -10.85
C GLY A 3 -3.01 6.08 -9.46
N PHE A 4 -2.08 5.12 -9.39
CA PHE A 4 -1.56 4.60 -8.13
C PHE A 4 -0.06 4.85 -7.94
N ARG A 5 0.37 5.02 -6.69
CA ARG A 5 1.77 4.83 -6.26
C ARG A 5 1.85 3.62 -5.36
N PHE A 6 2.84 2.77 -5.61
CA PHE A 6 3.02 1.53 -4.86
C PHE A 6 4.13 1.65 -3.83
N PHE A 7 3.85 1.14 -2.64
CA PHE A 7 4.78 1.10 -1.53
C PHE A 7 4.82 -0.32 -0.96
N GLU A 8 5.99 -0.96 -0.97
CA GLU A 8 6.20 -2.22 -0.26
C GLU A 8 6.36 -1.92 1.22
N GLU A 9 5.66 -2.69 2.05
CA GLU A 9 5.68 -2.56 3.50
C GLU A 9 6.78 -3.45 4.11
N TYR A 10 7.45 -2.89 5.11
CA TYR A 10 8.54 -3.50 5.86
C TYR A 10 8.25 -3.35 7.35
N THR A 11 8.91 -4.15 8.18
CA THR A 11 8.88 -4.02 9.64
C THR A 11 9.70 -2.79 10.10
N ASP A 12 9.22 -1.87 10.96
CA ASP A 12 9.94 -0.60 11.30
C ASP A 12 11.33 -0.77 11.98
N GLU A 13 12.21 0.25 11.81
CA GLU A 13 13.64 0.52 12.15
C GLU A 13 14.66 -0.61 11.98
N ALA A 14 14.25 -1.86 12.18
CA ALA A 14 14.96 -3.08 11.87
C ALA A 14 14.86 -3.46 10.38
N ARG A 15 13.75 -3.10 9.70
CA ARG A 15 13.36 -3.30 8.27
C ARG A 15 13.81 -4.59 7.58
N ALA A 16 14.22 -5.60 8.34
CA ALA A 16 15.05 -6.71 7.90
C ALA A 16 14.36 -7.52 6.79
N GLU A 17 13.03 -7.52 6.75
CA GLU A 17 12.24 -8.33 5.83
C GLU A 17 11.00 -7.57 5.31
N SER A 18 10.71 -7.83 4.03
CA SER A 18 9.45 -7.45 3.40
C SER A 18 8.29 -8.19 4.06
N THR A 19 7.17 -7.51 4.31
CA THR A 19 5.96 -8.18 4.82
C THR A 19 5.20 -8.94 3.74
N GLY A 20 5.65 -8.87 2.48
CA GLY A 20 4.89 -9.37 1.34
C GLY A 20 3.64 -8.54 1.02
N ASN A 21 3.48 -7.39 1.67
CA ASN A 21 2.37 -6.48 1.47
C ASN A 21 2.80 -5.28 0.62
N VAL A 22 1.86 -4.80 -0.20
CA VAL A 22 2.02 -3.62 -1.03
C VAL A 22 0.81 -2.72 -0.85
N ILE A 23 1.08 -1.45 -0.64
CA ILE A 23 0.10 -0.39 -0.50
C ILE A 23 0.03 0.39 -1.81
N ALA A 24 -1.10 0.33 -2.49
CA ALA A 24 -1.40 1.13 -3.68
C ALA A 24 -2.14 2.41 -3.28
N VAL A 25 -1.41 3.52 -3.14
CA VAL A 25 -1.95 4.84 -2.81
C VAL A 25 -2.55 5.49 -4.06
N GLN A 26 -3.81 5.93 -3.98
CA GLN A 26 -4.51 6.56 -5.09
C GLN A 26 -4.21 8.07 -5.16
N LEU A 27 -3.72 8.53 -6.32
CA LEU A 27 -3.21 9.90 -6.48
C LEU A 27 -4.28 10.92 -6.89
N GLY A 28 -5.44 10.46 -7.39
CA GLY A 28 -6.49 11.34 -7.93
C GLY A 28 -7.58 11.76 -6.93
N LEU A 29 -7.67 11.13 -5.76
CA LEU A 29 -8.75 11.37 -4.79
C LEU A 29 -8.39 12.42 -3.71
N GLY A 30 -7.18 12.99 -3.78
CA GLY A 30 -6.69 13.95 -2.79
C GLY A 30 -6.30 13.32 -1.45
N SER A 31 -6.02 14.17 -0.47
CA SER A 31 -5.71 13.79 0.91
C SER A 31 -6.66 14.48 1.87
N PHE A 32 -6.86 13.90 3.05
CA PHE A 32 -7.58 14.55 4.15
C PHE A 32 -6.72 14.61 5.41
N VAL A 33 -7.09 15.49 6.33
CA VAL A 33 -6.38 15.70 7.58
C VAL A 33 -7.19 15.08 8.72
N GLN A 34 -6.57 14.17 9.47
CA GLN A 34 -6.95 13.82 10.84
C GLN A 34 -6.08 14.64 11.80
N PRO A 35 -6.46 14.83 13.07
CA PRO A 35 -5.65 15.59 14.03
C PRO A 35 -4.17 15.15 14.02
N GLY A 36 -3.31 16.03 13.48
CA GLY A 36 -1.86 15.80 13.34
C GLY A 36 -1.40 14.88 12.20
N ARG A 37 -2.28 14.40 11.31
CA ARG A 37 -1.93 13.40 10.28
C ARG A 37 -2.57 13.71 8.93
N ILE A 38 -1.78 13.62 7.86
CA ILE A 38 -2.27 13.66 6.48
C ILE A 38 -2.48 12.23 6.01
N CYS A 39 -3.67 11.91 5.52
CA CYS A 39 -4.07 10.57 5.10
C CYS A 39 -4.45 10.55 3.61
N PHE A 40 -4.10 9.45 2.94
CA PHE A 40 -4.44 9.17 1.55
C PHE A 40 -5.24 7.88 1.46
N GLN A 41 -6.15 7.81 0.49
CA GLN A 41 -6.84 6.57 0.14
C GLN A 41 -5.86 5.60 -0.52
N ALA A 42 -5.99 4.33 -0.17
CA ALA A 42 -5.14 3.27 -0.69
C ALA A 42 -5.88 1.94 -0.76
N VAL A 43 -5.28 0.98 -1.45
CA VAL A 43 -5.69 -0.43 -1.47
C VAL A 43 -4.51 -1.28 -1.03
N CYS A 44 -4.71 -2.18 -0.07
CA CYS A 44 -3.70 -3.13 0.41
C CYS A 44 -4.34 -4.30 1.17
N ALA A 45 -3.53 -5.24 1.63
CA ALA A 45 -3.97 -6.23 2.60
C ALA A 45 -4.28 -5.58 3.97
N PRO A 46 -5.36 -5.98 4.67
CA PRO A 46 -5.64 -5.48 6.01
C PRO A 46 -4.55 -5.93 6.98
N ALA A 47 -4.33 -5.13 8.03
CA ALA A 47 -3.25 -5.38 9.01
C ALA A 47 -3.37 -6.75 9.74
N GLU A 48 -4.57 -7.30 9.81
CA GLU A 48 -4.86 -8.61 10.40
C GLU A 48 -4.54 -9.78 9.45
N ALA A 49 -4.43 -9.51 8.14
CA ALA A 49 -4.11 -10.49 7.11
C ALA A 49 -2.68 -10.27 6.58
N ARG A 50 -1.68 -10.26 7.46
CA ARG A 50 -0.25 -10.13 7.11
C ARG A 50 0.36 -11.45 6.61
N ILE A 51 -0.30 -12.09 5.65
CA ILE A 51 0.31 -13.17 4.86
C ILE A 51 0.61 -12.67 3.45
N PRO A 52 1.69 -13.15 2.79
CA PRO A 52 1.98 -12.77 1.41
C PRO A 52 0.78 -13.05 0.49
N ASN A 53 0.49 -12.10 -0.39
CA ASN A 53 -0.61 -12.19 -1.36
C ASN A 53 -2.02 -12.35 -0.75
N SER A 54 -2.25 -11.73 0.41
CA SER A 54 -3.55 -11.67 1.09
C SER A 54 -4.69 -11.07 0.27
N VAL A 55 -5.93 -11.23 0.75
CA VAL A 55 -7.07 -10.45 0.27
C VAL A 55 -6.83 -8.96 0.49
N VAL A 56 -7.32 -8.12 -0.43
CA VAL A 56 -7.14 -6.67 -0.36
C VAL A 56 -8.44 -5.95 -0.07
N THR A 57 -8.31 -4.77 0.54
CA THR A 57 -9.42 -3.87 0.81
C THR A 57 -8.99 -2.42 0.63
N THR A 58 -9.97 -1.55 0.42
CA THR A 58 -9.76 -0.10 0.41
C THR A 58 -9.59 0.40 1.84
N THR A 59 -8.60 1.25 2.06
CA THR A 59 -8.25 1.80 3.37
C THR A 59 -7.62 3.18 3.23
N TYR A 60 -7.16 3.75 4.35
CA TYR A 60 -6.44 5.01 4.39
C TYR A 60 -5.11 4.86 5.11
N PHE A 61 -4.04 5.42 4.55
CA PHE A 61 -2.73 5.47 5.18
C PHE A 61 -2.30 6.90 5.43
N ASN A 62 -1.74 7.13 6.61
CA ASN A 62 -1.09 8.40 6.89
C ASN A 62 0.32 8.46 6.28
N VAL A 63 0.77 9.66 5.93
CA VAL A 63 2.08 9.89 5.29
C VAL A 63 3.24 9.44 6.17
N GLU A 64 3.13 9.60 7.48
CA GLU A 64 4.17 9.23 8.43
C GLU A 64 4.44 7.71 8.40
N TYR A 65 3.39 6.90 8.36
CA TYR A 65 3.48 5.44 8.24
C TYR A 65 4.13 5.05 6.91
N LEU A 66 3.69 5.67 5.80
CA LEU A 66 4.29 5.40 4.48
C LEU A 66 5.78 5.74 4.46
N GLY A 67 6.21 6.81 5.14
CA GLY A 67 7.62 7.18 5.25
C GLY A 67 8.42 6.26 6.17
N LYS A 68 7.86 5.85 7.31
CA LYS A 68 8.54 5.04 8.34
C LYS A 68 8.53 3.55 8.11
N ASN A 69 7.51 3.01 7.43
CA ASN A 69 7.32 1.56 7.32
C ASN A 69 7.39 1.05 5.89
N CYS A 70 7.42 1.95 4.89
CA CYS A 70 7.32 1.52 3.51
C CYS A 70 8.48 2.04 2.64
N ARG A 71 8.63 1.43 1.47
CA ARG A 71 9.50 1.94 0.39
C ARG A 71 8.73 1.97 -0.91
N ARG A 72 8.89 3.04 -1.67
CA ARG A 72 8.30 3.15 -3.00
C ARG A 72 8.90 2.09 -3.92
N VAL A 73 8.06 1.36 -4.64
CA VAL A 73 8.46 0.33 -5.60
C VAL A 73 7.83 0.58 -6.98
N SER A 74 8.39 -0.05 -8.01
CA SER A 74 7.79 -0.06 -9.34
C SER A 74 6.52 -0.90 -9.35
N GLU A 75 5.64 -0.63 -10.33
CA GLU A 75 4.45 -1.45 -10.57
C GLU A 75 4.81 -2.93 -10.81
N ALA A 76 5.86 -3.20 -11.59
CA ALA A 76 6.32 -4.56 -11.86
C ALA A 76 6.75 -5.29 -10.57
N ARG A 77 7.50 -4.60 -9.69
CA ARG A 77 7.90 -5.16 -8.40
C ARG A 77 6.69 -5.37 -7.49
N ALA A 78 5.77 -4.42 -7.45
CA ALA A 78 4.53 -4.53 -6.70
C ALA A 78 3.69 -5.74 -7.16
N ARG A 79 3.55 -5.93 -8.48
CA ARG A 79 2.79 -7.06 -9.07
C ARG A 79 3.44 -8.40 -8.77
N PHE A 80 4.77 -8.44 -8.69
CA PHE A 80 5.51 -9.62 -8.26
C PHE A 80 5.29 -9.96 -6.78
N ILE A 81 5.32 -8.96 -5.89
CA ILE A 81 5.16 -9.17 -4.44
C ILE A 81 3.72 -9.55 -4.09
N HIS A 82 2.74 -8.84 -4.67
CA HIS A 82 1.35 -8.93 -4.29
C HIS A 82 0.42 -8.99 -5.52
N PRO A 83 0.39 -10.12 -6.26
CA PRO A 83 -0.39 -10.23 -7.50
C PRO A 83 -1.90 -10.02 -7.30
N ARG A 84 -2.48 -10.44 -6.17
CA ARG A 84 -3.90 -10.27 -5.83
C ARG A 84 -4.33 -8.82 -5.66
N LEU A 85 -3.39 -7.93 -5.29
CA LEU A 85 -3.64 -6.49 -5.32
C LEU A 85 -3.96 -6.05 -6.75
N PHE A 86 -3.22 -6.56 -7.74
CA PHE A 86 -3.43 -6.20 -9.13
C PHE A 86 -4.68 -6.83 -9.71
N GLU A 87 -5.02 -8.07 -9.33
CA GLU A 87 -6.32 -8.64 -9.69
C GLU A 87 -7.48 -7.74 -9.25
N TYR A 88 -7.40 -7.17 -8.05
CA TYR A 88 -8.40 -6.23 -7.56
C TYR A 88 -8.35 -4.88 -8.27
N LEU A 89 -7.16 -4.31 -8.45
CA LEU A 89 -7.01 -3.02 -9.10
C LEU A 89 -7.43 -3.06 -10.59
N ASP A 90 -7.14 -4.16 -11.28
CA ASP A 90 -7.53 -4.41 -12.69
C ASP A 90 -9.07 -4.55 -12.83
N LEU A 91 -9.81 -4.86 -11.76
CA LEU A 91 -11.29 -4.85 -11.73
C LEU A 91 -11.89 -3.45 -11.51
N LEU A 92 -11.11 -2.51 -10.98
CA LEU A 92 -11.56 -1.14 -10.72
C LEU A 92 -11.28 -0.19 -11.91
N SER A 93 -10.48 -0.62 -12.88
CA SER A 93 -10.17 0.10 -14.12
C SER A 93 -11.15 -0.20 -15.24
#